data_AF-A0A437PTJ3-F1
#
_entry.id   AF-A0A437PTJ3-F1
#
_cell.length_a   1.000
_cell.length_b   1.000
_cell.length_c   1.000
_cell.angle_alpha   90.00
_cell.angle_beta   90.00
_cell.angle_gamma   90.00
#
_symmetry.space_group_name_H-M   'P 1'
#
loop_
_entity.id
_entity.type
_entity.pdbx_description
1 polymer ?
#
loop_
_entity_poly.entity_id
_entity_poly.type
_entity_poly.pdbx_seq_one_letter_code
_entity_poly.pdbx_strand_id
1 'polypeptide(L)'
;MRITIILIFILFCSFKGISQQKLDDFGRIVLTADYPENKDLPHEARQLLLNKLQQVTSNYGLAGTSIDSRFVITAKINVLSKDLVPGPPAKVSQKIEINFIIADLVNQTIFSNTSISSLGIGTNENQSYIDAFKRIDFKNVKLKELIEEGKNKIISYYLTNCDFILKEALIDTKQGRFDKAIYDLSIVPEVCQQCYFKSLDTLAKIYQRKIDTEGLIIFKKANAIWASGLNIESAEQATELLGDIPLNSSAQKEAKQLVKRIEQKLRADQKARWEFKLKQYNDKIALKKESMRIAEEQSKREAIANEKSANRNFELDKMRINSYREVAVTYAKNQPKQITTNRFIFLR
;
A
#
# COMPACT_ATOMS: atom_id res chain seq x y z
N MET A 1 -3.45 51.23 68.12
CA MET A 1 -4.15 50.35 67.16
C MET A 1 -3.73 50.73 65.73
N ARG A 2 -2.48 50.65 65.22
CA ARG A 2 -1.28 49.84 65.47
C ARG A 2 -1.61 48.34 65.58
N ILE A 3 -1.26 47.58 64.54
CA ILE A 3 -1.54 46.15 64.29
C ILE A 3 -2.83 45.88 63.51
N THR A 4 -2.97 46.43 62.30
CA THR A 4 -3.92 45.91 61.28
C THR A 4 -3.57 46.29 59.83
N ILE A 5 -2.34 46.76 59.56
CA ILE A 5 -1.87 47.19 58.22
C ILE A 5 -0.56 46.46 57.86
N ILE A 6 -0.42 45.18 58.22
CA ILE A 6 0.78 44.36 57.93
C ILE A 6 0.39 43.01 57.29
N LEU A 7 -0.77 42.93 56.64
CA LEU A 7 -1.25 41.68 56.01
C LEU A 7 -1.88 41.87 54.61
N ILE A 8 -1.54 42.97 53.93
CA ILE A 8 -1.88 43.22 52.52
C ILE A 8 -0.65 43.77 51.78
N PHE A 9 0.53 43.22 52.07
CA PHE A 9 1.78 43.56 51.37
C PHE A 9 2.65 42.31 51.12
N ILE A 10 1.99 41.17 50.86
CA ILE A 10 2.61 39.92 50.36
C ILE A 10 1.78 39.39 49.18
N LEU A 11 1.45 40.28 48.24
CA LEU A 11 0.88 39.91 46.94
C LEU A 11 1.56 40.66 45.79
N PHE A 12 2.88 40.84 45.91
CA PHE A 12 3.75 41.32 44.85
C PHE A 12 5.06 40.50 44.83
N CYS A 13 4.92 39.17 44.85
CA CYS A 13 6.00 38.28 44.43
C CYS A 13 5.97 38.14 42.91
N SER A 14 6.70 39.05 42.26
CA SER A 14 7.59 38.77 41.13
C SER A 14 7.30 37.48 40.32
N PHE A 15 6.44 37.59 39.32
CA PHE A 15 6.61 36.79 38.10
C PHE A 15 7.85 37.31 37.37
N LYS A 16 9.03 36.83 37.76
CA LYS A 16 10.24 36.91 36.93
C LYS A 16 10.59 35.51 36.44
N GLY A 17 10.58 35.39 35.12
CA GLY A 17 11.18 34.27 34.40
C GLY A 17 10.18 33.21 33.94
N ILE A 18 9.48 33.47 32.83
CA ILE A 18 9.41 32.41 31.83
C ILE A 18 10.88 32.22 31.42
N SER A 19 11.54 31.24 32.02
CA SER A 19 12.71 30.63 31.41
C SER A 19 12.25 30.23 30.01
N GLN A 20 12.79 30.90 29.01
CA GLN A 20 12.73 30.43 27.64
C GLN A 20 13.38 29.05 27.68
N GLN A 21 12.57 27.99 27.77
CA GLN A 21 13.05 26.64 27.54
C GLN A 21 13.90 26.73 26.28
N LYS A 22 15.20 26.40 26.41
CA LYS A 22 16.05 26.19 25.25
C LYS A 22 15.30 25.17 24.40
N LEU A 23 14.75 25.63 23.28
CA LEU A 23 14.15 24.78 22.27
C LEU A 23 15.19 23.72 21.93
N ASP A 24 14.85 22.50 22.32
CA ASP A 24 15.55 21.27 21.99
C ASP A 24 15.84 21.27 20.48
N ASP A 25 17.01 20.75 20.10
CA ASP A 25 17.70 21.02 18.85
C ASP A 25 16.89 20.64 17.58
N PHE A 26 15.79 19.89 17.73
CA PHE A 26 14.94 19.39 16.66
C PHE A 26 14.01 20.43 16.00
N GLY A 27 13.74 21.56 16.67
CA GLY A 27 12.75 22.56 16.22
C GLY A 27 13.29 23.80 15.50
N ARG A 28 14.55 23.77 15.08
CA ARG A 28 15.28 24.95 14.60
C ARG A 28 15.09 25.19 13.10
N ILE A 29 14.97 26.45 12.72
CA ILE A 29 15.06 26.86 11.30
C ILE A 29 16.42 26.40 10.78
N VAL A 30 16.41 25.56 9.75
CA VAL A 30 17.61 25.17 9.02
C VAL A 30 17.83 26.16 7.89
N LEU A 31 19.04 26.69 7.78
CA LEU A 31 19.50 27.52 6.66
C LEU A 31 20.59 26.74 5.91
N THR A 32 20.25 26.26 4.72
CA THR A 32 21.21 25.54 3.89
C THR A 32 22.04 26.53 3.07
N ALA A 33 23.36 26.37 3.11
CA ALA A 33 24.23 27.14 2.23
C ALA A 33 24.12 26.62 0.81
N ASP A 34 23.71 27.49 -0.11
CA ASP A 34 23.60 27.18 -1.52
C ASP A 34 24.21 28.28 -2.37
N TYR A 35 24.83 27.89 -3.48
CA TYR A 35 25.33 28.79 -4.49
C TYR A 35 25.21 28.07 -5.83
N PRO A 36 24.25 28.48 -6.70
CA PRO A 36 24.02 27.79 -7.96
C PRO A 36 25.28 27.82 -8.82
N GLU A 37 25.49 26.79 -9.63
CA GLU A 37 26.63 26.76 -10.54
C GLU A 37 26.57 27.96 -11.48
N ASN A 38 27.55 28.86 -11.32
CA ASN A 38 27.75 30.00 -12.19
C ASN A 38 29.14 29.89 -12.83
N LYS A 39 29.21 30.09 -14.16
CA LYS A 39 30.45 30.15 -14.94
C LYS A 39 31.33 31.34 -14.54
N ASP A 40 30.76 32.38 -13.94
CA ASP A 40 31.46 33.62 -13.61
C ASP A 40 32.39 33.48 -12.38
N LEU A 41 32.21 32.44 -11.55
CA LEU A 41 33.02 32.20 -10.36
C LEU A 41 33.83 30.90 -10.51
N PRO A 42 35.17 30.96 -10.48
CA PRO A 42 36.03 29.77 -10.54
C PRO A 42 35.69 28.73 -9.47
N HIS A 43 35.89 27.45 -9.78
CA HIS A 43 35.46 26.33 -8.94
C HIS A 43 36.00 26.41 -7.50
N GLU A 44 37.30 26.67 -7.32
CA GLU A 44 37.92 26.71 -6.00
C GLU A 44 37.42 27.91 -5.18
N ALA A 45 37.25 29.07 -5.81
CA ALA A 45 36.66 30.25 -5.17
C ALA A 45 35.20 29.99 -4.75
N ARG A 46 34.42 29.28 -5.58
CA ARG A 46 33.05 28.86 -5.27
C ARG A 46 32.99 27.91 -4.07
N GLN A 47 33.84 26.89 -4.03
CA GLN A 47 33.92 25.96 -2.90
C GLN A 47 34.26 26.69 -1.59
N LEU A 48 35.18 27.66 -1.65
CA LEU A 48 35.51 28.47 -0.49
C LEU A 48 34.33 29.33 -0.03
N LEU A 49 33.59 29.94 -0.96
CA LEU A 49 32.40 30.72 -0.64
C LEU A 49 31.32 29.86 0.03
N LEU A 50 31.04 28.68 -0.52
CA LEU A 50 30.11 27.70 0.07
C LEU A 50 30.53 27.31 1.49
N ASN A 51 31.81 26.98 1.69
CA ASN A 51 32.33 26.67 3.02
C ASN A 51 32.17 27.84 3.99
N LYS A 52 32.34 29.08 3.53
CA LYS A 52 32.10 30.27 4.36
C LYS A 52 30.64 30.46 4.71
N LEU A 53 29.73 30.27 3.76
CA LEU A 53 28.29 30.30 4.02
C LEU A 53 27.88 29.25 5.06
N GLN A 54 28.39 28.02 4.91
CA GLN A 54 28.17 26.94 5.89
C GLN A 54 28.71 27.33 7.27
N GLN A 55 29.93 27.87 7.35
CA GLN A 55 30.51 28.34 8.61
C GLN A 55 29.65 29.43 9.26
N VAL A 56 29.15 30.40 8.49
CA VAL A 56 28.24 31.43 8.99
C VAL A 56 27.02 30.77 9.61
N THR A 57 26.32 29.88 8.91
CA THR A 57 25.12 29.20 9.45
C THR A 57 25.43 28.31 10.65
N SER A 58 26.58 27.63 10.67
CA SER A 58 26.99 26.74 11.77
C SER A 58 27.26 27.51 13.05
N ASN A 59 27.87 28.70 12.94
CA ASN A 59 28.16 29.55 14.10
C ASN A 59 26.89 30.04 14.82
N TYR A 60 25.76 30.09 14.13
CA TYR A 60 24.47 30.45 14.70
C TYR A 60 23.56 29.23 14.99
N GLY A 61 24.08 28.01 14.84
CA GLY A 61 23.33 26.79 15.10
C GLY A 61 22.15 26.56 14.14
N LEU A 62 22.24 27.10 12.92
CA LEU A 62 21.23 26.98 11.86
C LEU A 62 21.71 26.11 10.69
N ALA A 63 22.97 25.67 10.70
CA ALA A 63 23.47 24.76 9.69
C ALA A 63 22.83 23.39 9.83
N GLY A 64 22.42 22.84 8.69
CA GLY A 64 21.88 21.50 8.59
C GLY A 64 21.61 21.16 7.13
N THR A 65 21.53 19.87 6.89
CA THR A 65 21.01 19.29 5.65
C THR A 65 19.65 18.70 5.97
N SER A 66 18.59 19.39 5.56
CA SER A 66 17.26 18.78 5.50
C SER A 66 17.08 18.12 4.15
N ILE A 67 16.24 17.07 4.10
CA ILE A 67 15.82 16.43 2.84
C ILE A 67 15.13 17.45 1.91
N ASP A 68 14.61 18.54 2.47
CA ASP A 68 14.05 19.66 1.74
C ASP A 68 14.52 20.99 2.34
N SER A 69 15.57 21.58 1.79
CA SER A 69 16.14 22.84 2.26
C SER A 69 15.35 24.02 1.72
N ARG A 70 14.17 24.27 2.30
CA ARG A 70 13.30 25.39 1.88
C ARG A 70 13.99 26.75 2.02
N PHE A 71 14.71 26.94 3.13
CA PHE A 71 15.41 28.20 3.41
C PHE A 71 16.91 28.06 3.12
N VAL A 72 17.42 28.99 2.33
CA VAL A 72 18.81 29.02 1.93
C VAL A 72 19.49 30.32 2.32
N ILE A 73 20.79 30.24 2.56
CA ILE A 73 21.69 31.38 2.49
C ILE A 73 22.53 31.25 1.22
N THR A 74 22.57 32.32 0.44
CA THR A 74 23.35 32.40 -0.80
C THR A 74 24.08 33.73 -0.89
N ALA A 75 24.87 33.91 -1.94
CA ALA A 75 25.55 35.16 -2.21
C ALA A 75 25.53 35.52 -3.70
N LYS A 76 25.53 36.81 -4.00
CA LYS A 76 25.76 37.37 -5.33
C LYS A 76 27.06 38.16 -5.31
N ILE A 77 27.95 37.88 -6.24
CA ILE A 77 29.26 38.52 -6.35
C ILE A 77 29.21 39.58 -7.45
N ASN A 78 29.57 40.82 -7.11
CA ASN A 78 29.71 41.92 -8.05
C ASN A 78 31.18 42.39 -8.06
N VAL A 79 31.84 42.42 -9.21
CA VAL A 79 33.18 43.02 -9.34
C VAL A 79 33.01 44.52 -9.54
N LEU A 80 33.46 45.32 -8.56
CA LEU A 80 33.38 46.78 -8.59
C LEU A 80 34.52 47.41 -9.40
N SER A 81 35.73 46.88 -9.24
CA SER A 81 36.89 47.27 -10.05
C SER A 81 37.85 46.10 -10.22
N LYS A 82 38.63 46.13 -11.30
CA LYS A 82 39.66 45.15 -11.61
C LYS A 82 40.86 45.87 -12.21
N ASP A 83 41.98 45.78 -11.50
CA ASP A 83 43.21 46.47 -11.82
C ASP A 83 44.35 45.44 -11.98
N LEU A 84 45.25 45.69 -12.94
CA LEU A 84 46.50 44.94 -13.05
C LEU A 84 47.58 45.68 -12.26
N VAL A 85 48.14 45.01 -11.25
CA VAL A 85 49.23 45.53 -10.45
C VAL A 85 50.55 45.11 -11.11
N PRO A 86 51.34 46.06 -11.64
CA PRO A 86 52.58 45.76 -12.33
C PRO A 86 53.67 45.27 -11.35
N GLY A 87 54.49 44.32 -11.80
CA GLY A 87 55.61 43.74 -11.05
C GLY A 87 55.89 42.29 -11.48
N PRO A 88 57.04 41.70 -11.11
CA PRO A 88 57.28 40.26 -11.28
C PRO A 88 56.94 39.47 -9.98
N PRO A 89 55.95 38.57 -9.99
CA PRO A 89 54.93 38.34 -11.01
C PRO A 89 53.82 39.40 -10.99
N ALA A 90 53.18 39.64 -12.13
CA ALA A 90 52.07 40.57 -12.23
C ALA A 90 50.88 40.04 -11.41
N LYS A 91 50.11 40.95 -10.81
CA LYS A 91 48.95 40.59 -9.98
C LYS A 91 47.67 41.18 -10.53
N VAL A 92 46.57 40.50 -10.27
CA VAL A 92 45.20 40.96 -10.47
C VAL A 92 44.66 41.43 -9.13
N SER A 93 44.23 42.68 -9.05
CA SER A 93 43.57 43.28 -7.90
C SER A 93 42.10 43.50 -8.21
N GLN A 94 41.20 42.85 -7.46
CA GLN A 94 39.75 42.96 -7.64
C GLN A 94 39.10 43.51 -6.38
N LYS A 95 38.42 44.65 -6.50
CA LYS A 95 37.48 45.11 -5.48
C LYS A 95 36.14 44.48 -5.78
N ILE A 96 35.65 43.64 -4.88
CA ILE A 96 34.38 42.95 -5.04
C ILE A 96 33.39 43.37 -3.96
N GLU A 97 32.11 43.37 -4.29
CA GLU A 97 31.00 43.41 -3.36
C GLU A 97 30.30 42.06 -3.34
N ILE A 98 30.02 41.57 -2.14
CA ILE A 98 29.39 40.28 -1.90
C ILE A 98 28.08 40.55 -1.19
N ASN A 99 26.98 40.37 -1.91
CA ASN A 99 25.64 40.50 -1.38
C ASN A 99 25.16 39.13 -0.89
N PHE A 100 25.10 38.94 0.43
CA PHE A 100 24.59 37.76 1.09
C PHE A 100 23.07 37.85 1.23
N ILE A 101 22.37 36.76 0.96
CA ILE A 101 20.90 36.72 0.87
C ILE A 101 20.38 35.50 1.62
N ILE A 102 19.38 35.69 2.48
CA ILE A 102 18.55 34.58 3.01
C ILE A 102 17.21 34.59 2.26
N ALA A 103 16.83 33.44 1.69
CA ALA A 103 15.63 33.32 0.88
C ALA A 103 14.87 32.00 1.08
N ASP A 104 13.60 32.01 0.70
CA ASP A 104 12.74 30.84 0.51
C ASP A 104 12.82 30.38 -0.95
N LEU A 105 13.29 29.16 -1.22
CA LEU A 105 13.37 28.61 -2.58
C LEU A 105 12.00 28.32 -3.19
N VAL A 106 11.00 28.00 -2.37
CA VAL A 106 9.66 27.61 -2.83
C VAL A 106 8.87 28.84 -3.26
N ASN A 107 8.81 29.85 -2.39
CA ASN A 107 8.06 31.08 -2.65
C ASN A 107 8.89 32.20 -3.30
N GLN A 108 10.17 31.94 -3.58
CA GLN A 108 11.11 32.92 -4.15
C GLN A 108 11.14 34.25 -3.37
N THR A 109 11.01 34.17 -2.04
CA THR A 109 10.95 35.34 -1.16
C THR A 109 12.31 35.60 -0.55
N ILE A 110 12.81 36.83 -0.66
CA ILE A 110 14.01 37.28 0.03
C ILE A 110 13.61 37.79 1.42
N PHE A 111 14.13 37.17 2.48
CA PHE A 111 13.89 37.62 3.84
C PHE A 111 14.84 38.72 4.24
N SER A 112 16.14 38.49 4.13
CA SER A 112 17.16 39.49 4.48
C SER A 112 18.30 39.47 3.47
N ASN A 113 18.98 40.60 3.35
CA ASN A 113 20.21 40.71 2.57
C ASN A 113 21.20 41.69 3.22
N THR A 114 22.49 41.52 2.93
CA THR A 114 23.53 42.48 3.33
C THR A 114 24.72 42.39 2.40
N SER A 115 25.42 43.51 2.22
CA SER A 115 26.60 43.59 1.36
C SER A 115 27.88 43.87 2.15
N ILE A 116 28.93 43.12 1.82
CA ILE A 116 30.30 43.31 2.31
C ILE A 116 31.22 43.51 1.12
N SER A 117 32.00 44.58 1.14
CA SER A 117 33.07 44.81 0.17
C SER A 117 34.37 44.16 0.64
N SER A 118 35.10 43.54 -0.28
CA SER A 118 36.42 42.96 -0.02
C SER A 118 37.35 43.25 -1.18
N LEU A 119 38.64 43.42 -0.89
CA LEU A 119 39.69 43.56 -1.88
C LEU A 119 40.47 42.26 -1.93
N GLY A 120 40.56 41.65 -3.11
CA GLY A 120 41.34 40.45 -3.37
C GLY A 120 42.50 40.71 -4.31
N ILE A 121 43.67 40.16 -4.01
CA ILE A 121 44.86 40.29 -4.84
C ILE A 121 45.44 38.89 -5.08
N GLY A 122 45.64 38.53 -6.35
CA GLY A 122 46.18 37.22 -6.74
C GLY A 122 47.01 37.29 -8.01
N THR A 123 47.72 36.21 -8.34
CA THR A 123 48.45 36.09 -9.63
C THR A 123 47.54 35.83 -10.83
N ASN A 124 46.26 35.53 -10.57
CA ASN A 124 45.17 35.40 -11.54
C ASN A 124 43.83 35.73 -10.86
N GLU A 125 42.74 35.72 -11.64
CA GLU A 125 41.39 36.03 -11.14
C GLU A 125 40.93 35.10 -10.01
N ASN A 126 41.11 33.77 -10.17
CA ASN A 126 40.74 32.78 -9.15
C ASN A 126 41.42 33.07 -7.81
N GLN A 127 42.73 33.34 -7.83
CA GLN A 127 43.48 33.67 -6.62
C GLN A 127 43.03 34.99 -6.00
N SER A 128 42.64 35.98 -6.81
CA SER A 128 42.10 37.23 -6.28
C SER A 128 40.73 37.02 -5.61
N TYR A 129 39.84 36.19 -6.16
CA TYR A 129 38.58 35.83 -5.49
C TYR A 129 38.82 35.06 -4.20
N ILE A 130 39.71 34.07 -4.21
CA ILE A 130 40.08 33.30 -3.01
C ILE A 130 40.61 34.23 -1.92
N ASP A 131 41.50 35.16 -2.26
CA ASP A 131 42.03 36.15 -1.31
C ASP A 131 40.92 37.07 -0.77
N ALA A 132 40.05 37.60 -1.64
CA ALA A 132 38.92 38.43 -1.23
C ALA A 132 37.98 37.69 -0.26
N PHE A 133 37.65 36.42 -0.55
CA PHE A 133 36.78 35.62 0.30
C PHE A 133 37.42 35.28 1.63
N LYS A 134 38.71 34.90 1.66
CA LYS A 134 39.45 34.62 2.90
C LYS A 134 39.37 35.78 3.90
N ARG A 135 39.46 37.03 3.40
CA ARG A 135 39.40 38.26 4.20
C ARG A 135 38.05 38.57 4.83
N ILE A 136 36.96 37.92 4.39
CA ILE A 136 35.65 38.09 5.01
C ILE A 136 35.67 37.39 6.36
N ASP A 137 35.51 38.16 7.43
CA ASP A 137 35.31 37.61 8.77
C ASP A 137 33.89 37.02 8.89
N PHE A 138 33.79 35.77 9.31
CA PHE A 138 32.52 35.10 9.57
C PHE A 138 31.82 35.63 10.83
N LYS A 139 32.53 36.36 11.70
CA LYS A 139 31.98 37.08 12.87
C LYS A 139 31.61 38.53 12.55
N ASN A 140 31.62 38.90 11.26
CA ASN A 140 31.24 40.25 10.85
C ASN A 140 29.84 40.61 11.37
N VAL A 141 29.70 41.80 11.96
CA VAL A 141 28.45 42.28 12.56
C VAL A 141 27.29 42.30 11.55
N LYS A 142 27.56 42.60 10.27
CA LYS A 142 26.56 42.57 9.20
C LYS A 142 26.05 41.17 8.92
N LEU A 143 26.92 40.16 8.98
CA LEU A 143 26.50 38.76 8.82
C LEU A 143 25.68 38.29 10.02
N LYS A 144 26.02 38.74 11.23
CA LYS A 144 25.19 38.49 12.42
C LYS A 144 23.79 39.08 12.25
N GLU A 145 23.71 40.36 11.88
CA GLU A 145 22.44 41.07 11.65
C GLU A 145 21.62 40.41 10.55
N LEU A 146 22.26 40.02 9.44
CA LEU A 146 21.62 39.26 8.35
C LEU A 146 20.92 38.00 8.86
N ILE A 147 21.62 37.18 9.65
CA ILE A 147 21.10 35.91 10.19
C ILE A 147 19.93 36.17 11.14
N GLU A 148 20.08 37.08 12.10
CA GLU A 148 19.04 37.40 13.08
C GLU A 148 17.80 38.00 12.42
N GLU A 149 17.97 38.93 11.48
CA GLU A 149 16.87 39.53 10.73
C GLU A 149 16.15 38.47 9.86
N GLY A 150 16.92 37.64 9.15
CA GLY A 150 16.38 36.58 8.30
C GLY A 150 15.56 35.59 9.11
N LYS A 151 16.09 35.12 10.24
CA LYS A 151 15.37 34.24 11.17
C LYS A 151 14.08 34.87 11.67
N ASN A 152 14.12 36.13 12.11
CA ASN A 152 12.93 36.83 12.62
C ASN A 152 11.86 37.02 11.52
N LYS A 153 12.26 37.29 10.28
CA LYS A 153 11.34 37.42 9.15
C LYS A 153 10.74 36.08 8.73
N ILE A 154 11.50 34.98 8.75
CA ILE A 154 10.98 33.62 8.54
C ILE A 154 9.91 33.30 9.59
N ILE A 155 10.20 33.55 10.87
CA ILE A 155 9.23 33.33 11.97
C ILE A 155 7.99 34.20 11.75
N SER A 156 8.19 35.50 11.45
CA SER A 156 7.09 36.44 11.22
C SER A 156 6.20 36.03 10.03
N TYR A 157 6.79 35.47 8.98
CA TYR A 157 6.05 34.92 7.84
C TYR A 157 5.08 33.83 8.28
N TYR A 158 5.54 32.81 9.02
CA TYR A 158 4.66 31.73 9.47
C TYR A 158 3.63 32.19 10.50
N LEU A 159 4.01 33.07 11.43
CA LEU A 159 3.07 33.60 12.42
C LEU A 159 1.95 34.42 11.76
N THR A 160 2.27 35.22 10.75
CA THR A 160 1.29 36.08 10.06
C THR A 160 0.45 35.30 9.05
N ASN A 161 1.04 34.31 8.37
CA ASN A 161 0.37 33.56 7.31
C ASN A 161 -0.22 32.24 7.79
N CYS A 162 -0.15 31.92 9.08
CA CYS A 162 -0.58 30.61 9.60
C CYS A 162 -2.00 30.23 9.17
N ASP A 163 -2.96 31.13 9.33
CA ASP A 163 -4.35 30.85 8.99
C ASP A 163 -4.57 30.69 7.48
N PHE A 164 -3.73 31.34 6.64
CA PHE A 164 -3.75 31.13 5.19
C PHE A 164 -3.20 29.76 4.82
N ILE A 165 -2.03 29.39 5.36
CA ILE A 165 -1.41 28.07 5.16
C ILE A 165 -2.39 26.95 5.52
N LEU A 166 -3.06 27.05 6.69
CA LEU A 166 -4.07 26.09 7.12
C LEU A 166 -5.27 26.02 6.16
N LYS A 167 -5.76 27.17 5.69
CA LYS A 167 -6.88 27.23 4.74
C LYS A 167 -6.51 26.64 3.39
N GLU A 168 -5.33 26.92 2.87
CA GLU A 168 -4.84 26.37 1.60
C GLU A 168 -4.70 24.85 1.67
N ALA A 169 -4.12 24.32 2.74
CA ALA A 169 -4.04 22.87 2.97
C ALA A 169 -5.44 22.22 3.02
N LEU A 170 -6.43 22.86 3.64
CA LEU A 170 -7.81 22.39 3.65
C LEU A 170 -8.48 22.47 2.27
N ILE A 171 -8.14 23.46 1.44
CA ILE A 171 -8.61 23.57 0.06
C ILE A 171 -8.00 22.44 -0.79
N ASP A 172 -6.69 22.20 -0.68
CA ASP A 172 -5.99 21.11 -1.35
C ASP A 172 -6.60 19.74 -0.96
N THR A 173 -6.91 19.55 0.32
CA THR A 173 -7.62 18.36 0.82
C THR A 173 -8.97 18.16 0.13
N LYS A 174 -9.77 19.23 -0.05
CA LYS A 174 -11.06 19.14 -0.76
C LYS A 174 -10.90 18.80 -2.23
N GLN A 175 -9.76 19.15 -2.83
CA GLN A 175 -9.43 18.85 -4.23
C GLN A 175 -8.72 17.49 -4.38
N GLY A 176 -8.61 16.70 -3.30
CA GLY A 176 -7.96 15.38 -3.30
C GLY A 176 -6.43 15.43 -3.30
N ARG A 177 -5.82 16.62 -3.19
CA ARG A 177 -4.36 16.81 -3.11
C ARG A 177 -3.86 16.65 -1.67
N PHE A 178 -4.07 15.46 -1.11
CA PHE A 178 -3.71 15.19 0.29
C PHE A 178 -2.20 15.34 0.55
N ASP A 179 -1.35 14.84 -0.36
CA ASP A 179 0.10 14.83 -0.14
C ASP A 179 0.67 16.25 -0.14
N LYS A 180 0.19 17.13 -1.03
CA LYS A 180 0.55 18.56 -1.01
C LYS A 180 0.11 19.22 0.29
N ALA A 181 -1.13 19.00 0.73
CA ALA A 181 -1.64 19.57 1.96
C ALA A 181 -0.83 19.11 3.19
N ILE A 182 -0.47 17.82 3.25
CA ILE A 182 0.38 17.26 4.31
C ILE A 182 1.78 17.90 4.26
N TYR A 183 2.37 18.00 3.07
CA TYR A 183 3.67 18.62 2.87
C TYR A 183 3.70 20.08 3.36
N ASP A 184 2.76 20.92 2.90
CA ASP A 184 2.70 22.35 3.26
C ASP A 184 2.58 22.57 4.77
N LEU A 185 1.88 21.69 5.48
CA LEU A 185 1.74 21.74 6.94
C LEU A 185 2.96 21.18 7.68
N SER A 186 3.66 20.20 7.10
CA SER A 186 4.82 19.55 7.71
C SER A 186 6.08 20.42 7.75
N ILE A 187 6.18 21.40 6.85
CA ILE A 187 7.34 22.30 6.74
C ILE A 187 7.24 23.53 7.65
N VAL A 188 6.15 23.66 8.42
CA VAL A 188 5.99 24.73 9.41
C VAL A 188 7.00 24.51 10.55
N PRO A 189 7.92 25.45 10.82
CA PRO A 189 8.96 25.28 11.83
C PRO A 189 8.39 25.23 13.26
N GLU A 190 8.93 24.36 14.12
CA GLU A 190 8.47 24.20 15.50
C GLU A 190 8.65 25.47 16.36
N VAL A 191 9.67 26.28 16.04
CA VAL A 191 9.85 27.61 16.67
C VAL A 191 8.61 28.51 16.51
N CYS A 192 7.76 28.25 15.52
CA CYS A 192 6.46 28.88 15.34
C CYS A 192 5.36 28.09 16.09
N GLN A 193 5.56 27.81 17.39
CA GLN A 193 4.80 26.83 18.19
C GLN A 193 3.29 26.81 17.92
N GLN A 194 2.62 27.97 18.01
CA GLN A 194 1.16 28.02 17.82
C GLN A 194 0.74 27.55 16.42
N CYS A 195 1.47 27.97 15.38
CA CYS A 195 1.17 27.55 14.03
C CYS A 195 1.56 26.09 13.78
N TYR A 196 2.68 25.66 14.34
CA TYR A 196 3.15 24.28 14.27
C TYR A 196 2.13 23.30 14.85
N PHE A 197 1.65 23.53 16.07
CA PHE A 197 0.65 22.64 16.69
C PHE A 197 -0.68 22.62 15.93
N LYS A 198 -1.18 23.79 15.47
CA LYS A 198 -2.35 23.84 14.60
C LYS A 198 -2.15 23.06 13.30
N SER A 199 -0.94 23.12 12.74
CA SER A 199 -0.58 22.42 11.51
C SER A 199 -0.51 20.91 11.74
N LEU A 200 0.09 20.44 12.82
CA LEU A 200 0.12 19.02 13.20
C LEU A 200 -1.29 18.45 13.42
N ASP A 201 -2.14 19.14 14.18
CA ASP A 201 -3.53 18.72 14.41
C ASP A 201 -4.34 18.62 13.11
N THR A 202 -4.10 19.56 12.19
CA THR A 202 -4.77 19.61 10.89
C THR A 202 -4.23 18.53 9.96
N LEU A 203 -2.91 18.34 9.94
CA LEU A 203 -2.23 17.31 9.16
C LEU A 203 -2.72 15.92 9.55
N ALA A 204 -2.84 15.61 10.85
CA ALA A 204 -3.36 14.32 11.32
C ALA A 204 -4.78 14.04 10.79
N LYS A 205 -5.66 15.06 10.79
CA LYS A 205 -7.02 14.95 10.24
C LYS A 205 -7.01 14.74 8.72
N ILE A 206 -6.13 15.44 8.01
CA ILE A 206 -5.98 15.31 6.55
C ILE A 206 -5.45 13.92 6.20
N TYR A 207 -4.44 13.42 6.92
CA TYR A 207 -3.89 12.09 6.74
C TYR A 207 -4.95 11.01 6.97
N GLN A 208 -5.75 11.13 8.05
CA GLN A 208 -6.87 10.21 8.28
C GLN A 208 -7.85 10.22 7.11
N ARG A 209 -8.21 11.41 6.60
CA ARG A 209 -9.10 11.53 5.44
C ARG A 209 -8.51 10.94 4.17
N LYS A 210 -7.19 11.05 3.96
CA LYS A 210 -6.46 10.43 2.84
C LYS A 210 -6.64 8.92 2.87
N ILE A 211 -6.27 8.28 3.99
CA ILE A 211 -6.34 6.81 4.11
C ILE A 211 -7.77 6.27 4.14
N ASP A 212 -8.75 7.05 4.61
CA ASP A 212 -10.17 6.70 4.52
C ASP A 212 -10.64 6.70 3.06
N THR A 213 -10.24 7.73 2.31
CA THR A 213 -10.57 7.87 0.89
C THR A 213 -9.93 6.77 0.06
N GLU A 214 -8.63 6.54 0.24
CA GLU A 214 -7.86 5.50 -0.46
C GLU A 214 -8.37 4.10 -0.10
N GLY A 215 -8.58 3.83 1.19
CA GLY A 215 -9.14 2.57 1.67
C GLY A 215 -10.54 2.29 1.10
N LEU A 216 -11.40 3.29 0.99
CA LEU A 216 -12.72 3.14 0.37
C LEU A 216 -12.63 2.82 -1.12
N ILE A 217 -11.68 3.41 -1.85
CA ILE A 217 -11.43 3.10 -3.27
C ILE A 217 -10.99 1.65 -3.42
N ILE A 218 -10.03 1.20 -2.61
CA ILE A 218 -9.54 -0.18 -2.60
C ILE A 218 -10.69 -1.15 -2.28
N PHE A 219 -11.46 -0.87 -1.22
CA PHE A 219 -12.63 -1.68 -0.85
C PHE A 219 -13.63 -1.81 -2.00
N LYS A 220 -13.97 -0.71 -2.68
CA LYS A 220 -14.91 -0.73 -3.81
C LYS A 220 -14.40 -1.60 -4.96
N LYS A 221 -13.10 -1.55 -5.28
CA LYS A 221 -12.47 -2.40 -6.29
C LYS A 221 -12.53 -3.87 -5.89
N ALA A 222 -12.11 -4.20 -4.67
CA ALA A 222 -12.16 -5.57 -4.16
C ALA A 222 -13.60 -6.14 -4.15
N ASN A 223 -14.58 -5.33 -3.73
CA ASN A 223 -15.98 -5.75 -3.74
C ASN A 223 -16.52 -5.98 -5.15
N ALA A 224 -16.09 -5.18 -6.14
CA ALA A 224 -16.46 -5.38 -7.54
C ALA A 224 -15.85 -6.66 -8.13
N ILE A 225 -14.57 -6.94 -7.84
CA ILE A 225 -13.89 -8.18 -8.26
C ILE A 225 -14.57 -9.40 -7.65
N TRP A 226 -14.88 -9.35 -6.34
CA TRP A 226 -15.63 -10.43 -5.71
C TRP A 226 -16.99 -10.64 -6.39
N ALA A 227 -17.72 -9.55 -6.65
CA ALA A 227 -19.04 -9.60 -7.26
C ALA A 227 -19.03 -10.14 -8.71
N SER A 228 -17.91 -10.02 -9.45
CA SER A 228 -17.84 -10.48 -10.84
C SER A 228 -17.68 -11.99 -10.99
N GLY A 229 -17.07 -12.67 -10.00
CA GLY A 229 -16.79 -14.11 -10.08
C GLY A 229 -17.53 -14.97 -9.07
N LEU A 230 -17.67 -14.51 -7.83
CA LEU A 230 -18.22 -15.26 -6.69
C LEU A 230 -17.62 -16.67 -6.54
N ASN A 231 -16.33 -16.81 -6.88
CA ASN A 231 -15.58 -18.05 -6.93
C ASN A 231 -14.19 -17.88 -6.28
N ILE A 232 -13.39 -18.95 -6.24
CA ILE A 232 -12.10 -18.95 -5.55
C ILE A 232 -11.10 -17.94 -6.13
N GLU A 233 -11.06 -17.77 -7.45
CA GLU A 233 -10.15 -16.84 -8.13
C GLU A 233 -10.51 -15.38 -7.80
N SER A 234 -11.80 -15.03 -7.92
CA SER A 234 -12.28 -13.69 -7.53
C SER A 234 -12.13 -13.43 -6.03
N ALA A 235 -12.18 -14.48 -5.19
CA ALA A 235 -11.95 -14.37 -3.76
C ALA A 235 -10.49 -14.03 -3.46
N GLU A 236 -9.54 -14.77 -4.05
CA GLU A 236 -8.10 -14.55 -3.88
C GLU A 236 -7.72 -13.11 -4.25
N GLN A 237 -8.09 -12.66 -5.46
CA GLN A 237 -7.82 -11.31 -5.94
C GLN A 237 -8.47 -10.22 -5.05
N ALA A 238 -9.72 -10.43 -4.63
CA ALA A 238 -10.39 -9.48 -3.74
C ALA A 238 -9.70 -9.42 -2.37
N THR A 239 -9.32 -10.56 -1.79
CA THR A 239 -8.65 -10.60 -0.48
C THR A 239 -7.25 -10.02 -0.50
N GLU A 240 -6.50 -10.20 -1.58
CA GLU A 240 -5.19 -9.57 -1.78
C GLU A 240 -5.31 -8.05 -1.73
N LEU A 241 -6.22 -7.47 -2.53
CA LEU A 241 -6.46 -6.02 -2.52
C LEU A 241 -6.95 -5.50 -1.17
N LEU A 242 -7.79 -6.24 -0.45
CA LEU A 242 -8.23 -5.83 0.89
C LEU A 242 -7.07 -5.73 1.89
N GLY A 243 -5.98 -6.45 1.65
CA GLY A 243 -4.74 -6.37 2.43
C GLY A 243 -4.05 -5.00 2.34
N ASP A 244 -4.25 -4.27 1.23
CA ASP A 244 -3.66 -2.95 1.01
C ASP A 244 -4.42 -1.81 1.71
N ILE A 245 -5.60 -2.08 2.29
CA ILE A 245 -6.36 -1.07 3.03
C ILE A 245 -5.58 -0.71 4.31
N PRO A 246 -5.29 0.59 4.56
CA PRO A 246 -4.62 1.00 5.79
C PRO A 246 -5.39 0.55 7.04
N LEU A 247 -4.68 0.10 8.09
CA LEU A 247 -5.28 -0.50 9.28
C LEU A 247 -6.17 0.46 10.09
N ASN A 248 -5.90 1.75 10.00
CA ASN A 248 -6.66 2.83 10.62
C ASN A 248 -7.68 3.47 9.67
N SER A 249 -7.82 2.98 8.44
CA SER A 249 -8.85 3.44 7.52
C SER A 249 -10.24 3.06 8.02
N SER A 250 -11.22 3.95 7.84
CA SER A 250 -12.63 3.69 8.15
C SER A 250 -13.19 2.48 7.38
N ALA A 251 -12.63 2.17 6.21
CA ALA A 251 -13.06 1.06 5.34
C ALA A 251 -12.73 -0.34 5.89
N GLN A 252 -11.95 -0.44 6.98
CA GLN A 252 -11.57 -1.71 7.59
C GLN A 252 -12.76 -2.53 8.10
N LYS A 253 -13.82 -1.86 8.56
CA LYS A 253 -15.02 -2.54 9.03
C LYS A 253 -15.70 -3.29 7.89
N GLU A 254 -15.89 -2.62 6.76
CA GLU A 254 -16.51 -3.16 5.55
C GLU A 254 -15.63 -4.22 4.90
N ALA A 255 -14.31 -4.03 4.89
CA ALA A 255 -13.33 -5.01 4.43
C ALA A 255 -13.46 -6.33 5.18
N LYS A 256 -13.46 -6.29 6.53
CA LYS A 256 -13.65 -7.48 7.37
C LYS A 256 -14.97 -8.18 7.12
N GLN A 257 -16.04 -7.41 6.89
CA GLN A 257 -17.35 -7.98 6.55
C GLN A 257 -17.33 -8.67 5.18
N LEU A 258 -16.63 -8.11 4.19
CA LEU A 258 -16.48 -8.73 2.87
C LEU A 258 -15.68 -10.03 2.96
N VAL A 259 -14.55 -10.05 3.67
CA VAL A 259 -13.78 -11.29 3.91
C VAL A 259 -14.67 -12.37 4.52
N LYS A 260 -15.47 -12.03 5.54
CA LYS A 260 -16.42 -12.98 6.14
C LYS A 260 -17.45 -13.51 5.14
N ARG A 261 -17.99 -12.66 4.25
CA ARG A 261 -18.93 -13.10 3.20
C ARG A 261 -18.25 -14.04 2.19
N ILE A 262 -17.01 -13.73 1.80
CA ILE A 262 -16.20 -14.58 0.92
C ILE A 262 -16.00 -15.96 1.56
N GLU A 263 -15.53 -16.02 2.81
CA GLU A 263 -15.34 -17.28 3.55
C GLU A 263 -16.63 -18.11 3.62
N GLN A 264 -17.76 -17.46 3.94
CA GLN A 264 -19.06 -18.12 4.03
C GLN A 264 -19.48 -18.72 2.68
N LYS A 265 -19.31 -17.98 1.58
CA LYS A 265 -19.65 -18.45 0.24
C LYS A 265 -18.77 -19.62 -0.18
N LEU A 266 -17.46 -19.54 0.02
CA LEU A 266 -16.54 -20.62 -0.34
C LEU A 266 -16.84 -21.92 0.43
N ARG A 267 -17.15 -21.83 1.73
CA ARG A 267 -17.58 -22.99 2.53
C ARG A 267 -18.91 -23.56 2.02
N ALA A 268 -19.88 -22.70 1.71
CA ALA A 268 -21.16 -23.13 1.15
C ALA A 268 -21.00 -23.84 -0.21
N ASP A 269 -20.15 -23.31 -1.10
CA ASP A 269 -19.88 -23.92 -2.41
C ASP A 269 -19.13 -25.24 -2.29
N GLN A 270 -18.21 -25.36 -1.34
CA GLN A 270 -17.55 -26.62 -1.05
C GLN A 270 -18.56 -27.68 -0.58
N LYS A 271 -19.47 -27.30 0.33
CA LYS A 271 -20.55 -28.17 0.82
C LYS A 271 -21.50 -28.59 -0.30
N ALA A 272 -21.97 -27.64 -1.12
CA ALA A 272 -22.87 -27.91 -2.24
C ALA A 272 -22.22 -28.82 -3.29
N ARG A 273 -20.95 -28.61 -3.62
CA ARG A 273 -20.19 -29.49 -4.52
C ARG A 273 -20.07 -30.91 -3.97
N TRP A 274 -19.85 -31.05 -2.67
CA TRP A 274 -19.82 -32.35 -2.01
C TRP A 274 -21.19 -33.05 -2.05
N GLU A 275 -22.27 -32.36 -1.70
CA GLU A 275 -23.64 -32.89 -1.76
C GLU A 275 -24.03 -33.32 -3.19
N PHE A 276 -23.65 -32.52 -4.20
CA PHE A 276 -23.88 -32.87 -5.59
C PHE A 276 -23.10 -34.12 -6.03
N LYS A 277 -21.82 -34.24 -5.64
CA LYS A 277 -21.01 -35.46 -5.87
C LYS A 277 -21.63 -36.67 -5.19
N LEU A 278 -22.10 -36.51 -3.95
CA LEU A 278 -22.77 -37.58 -3.21
C LEU A 278 -24.07 -38.01 -3.88
N LYS A 279 -24.87 -37.07 -4.38
CA LYS A 279 -26.08 -37.37 -5.15
C LYS A 279 -25.75 -38.15 -6.43
N GLN A 280 -24.80 -37.70 -7.23
CA GLN A 280 -24.36 -38.44 -8.43
C GLN A 280 -23.88 -39.85 -8.10
N TYR A 281 -23.14 -39.98 -7.00
CA TYR A 281 -22.69 -41.28 -6.52
C TYR A 281 -23.88 -42.19 -6.15
N ASN A 282 -24.84 -41.69 -5.38
CA ASN A 282 -26.04 -42.42 -4.98
C ASN A 282 -26.92 -42.81 -6.19
N ASP A 283 -27.11 -41.90 -7.15
CA ASP A 283 -27.88 -42.14 -8.37
C ASP A 283 -27.24 -43.27 -9.21
N LYS A 284 -25.90 -43.30 -9.31
CA LYS A 284 -25.17 -44.40 -9.97
C LYS A 284 -25.38 -45.74 -9.28
N ILE A 285 -25.35 -45.76 -7.94
CA ILE A 285 -25.60 -46.99 -7.16
C ILE A 285 -27.05 -47.46 -7.35
N ALA A 286 -28.02 -46.55 -7.34
CA ALA A 286 -29.44 -46.86 -7.55
C ALA A 286 -29.69 -47.46 -8.94
N LEU A 287 -29.13 -46.85 -9.99
CA LEU A 287 -29.21 -47.37 -11.35
C LEU A 287 -28.60 -48.77 -11.47
N LYS A 288 -27.45 -49.01 -10.83
CA LYS A 288 -26.82 -50.34 -10.81
C LYS A 288 -27.68 -51.37 -10.08
N LYS A 289 -28.27 -51.00 -8.94
CA LYS A 289 -29.17 -51.87 -8.19
C LYS A 289 -30.40 -52.23 -9.01
N GLU A 290 -30.97 -51.25 -9.70
CA GLU A 290 -32.13 -51.46 -10.56
C GLU A 290 -31.77 -52.33 -11.79
N SER A 291 -30.62 -52.11 -12.42
CA SER A 291 -30.17 -52.98 -13.52
C SER A 291 -29.95 -54.42 -13.07
N MET A 292 -29.40 -54.62 -11.86
CA MET A 292 -29.25 -55.96 -11.28
C MET A 292 -30.61 -56.60 -10.98
N ARG A 293 -31.58 -55.83 -10.47
CA ARG A 293 -32.95 -56.30 -10.22
C ARG A 293 -33.63 -56.72 -11.52
N ILE A 294 -33.52 -55.92 -12.58
CA ILE A 294 -34.06 -56.22 -13.90
C ILE A 294 -33.39 -57.48 -14.47
N ALA A 295 -32.07 -57.60 -14.37
CA ALA A 295 -31.33 -58.78 -14.84
C ALA A 295 -31.72 -60.05 -14.06
N GLU A 296 -31.89 -59.96 -12.74
CA GLU A 296 -32.37 -61.08 -11.91
C GLU A 296 -33.80 -61.48 -12.29
N GLU A 297 -34.68 -60.49 -12.52
CA GLU A 297 -36.05 -60.73 -12.95
C GLU A 297 -36.11 -61.38 -14.34
N GLN A 298 -35.28 -60.92 -15.29
CA GLN A 298 -35.12 -61.53 -16.60
C GLN A 298 -34.61 -62.97 -16.47
N SER A 299 -33.55 -63.20 -15.67
CA SER A 299 -33.01 -64.54 -15.41
C SER A 299 -34.06 -65.49 -14.83
N LYS A 300 -34.87 -65.03 -13.85
CA LYS A 300 -35.99 -65.81 -13.31
C LYS A 300 -37.04 -66.12 -14.38
N ARG A 301 -37.41 -65.14 -15.21
CA ARG A 301 -38.37 -65.34 -16.32
C ARG A 301 -37.85 -66.35 -17.34
N GLU A 302 -36.57 -66.28 -17.70
CA GLU A 302 -35.90 -67.22 -18.59
C GLU A 302 -35.86 -68.62 -17.99
N ALA A 303 -35.52 -68.76 -16.71
CA ALA A 303 -35.54 -70.05 -16.01
C ALA A 303 -36.93 -70.70 -16.04
N ILE A 304 -37.98 -69.92 -15.75
CA ILE A 304 -39.38 -70.39 -15.82
C ILE A 304 -39.78 -70.77 -17.26
N ALA A 305 -39.37 -69.99 -18.27
CA ALA A 305 -39.66 -70.28 -19.66
C ALA A 305 -38.97 -71.56 -20.15
N ASN A 306 -37.71 -71.76 -19.74
CA ASN A 306 -36.94 -72.96 -20.01
C ASN A 306 -37.57 -74.19 -19.36
N GLU A 307 -37.98 -74.10 -18.10
CA GLU A 307 -38.68 -75.18 -17.38
C GLU A 307 -40.00 -75.56 -18.08
N LYS A 308 -40.82 -74.57 -18.46
CA LYS A 308 -42.06 -74.81 -19.21
C LYS A 308 -41.80 -75.50 -20.55
N SER A 309 -40.75 -75.09 -21.26
CA SER A 309 -40.37 -75.69 -22.54
C SER A 309 -39.89 -77.13 -22.35
N ALA A 310 -39.10 -77.40 -21.32
CA ALA A 310 -38.67 -78.76 -20.96
C ALA A 310 -39.86 -79.67 -20.61
N ASN A 311 -40.80 -79.19 -19.79
CA ASN A 311 -42.01 -79.95 -19.45
C ASN A 311 -42.89 -80.22 -20.67
N ARG A 312 -43.06 -79.23 -21.57
CA ARG A 312 -43.80 -79.42 -22.83
C ARG A 312 -43.13 -80.49 -23.70
N ASN A 313 -41.81 -80.45 -23.85
CA ASN A 313 -41.07 -81.45 -24.63
C ASN A 313 -41.21 -82.84 -24.03
N PHE A 314 -41.12 -82.96 -22.70
CA PHE A 314 -41.34 -84.22 -21.99
C PHE A 314 -42.74 -84.80 -22.23
N GLU A 315 -43.80 -83.98 -22.17
CA GLU A 315 -45.16 -84.42 -22.46
C GLU A 315 -45.33 -84.85 -23.93
N LEU A 316 -44.72 -84.13 -24.88
CA LEU A 316 -44.72 -84.54 -26.29
C LEU A 316 -44.02 -85.89 -26.49
N ASP A 317 -42.90 -86.13 -25.83
CA ASP A 317 -42.20 -87.42 -25.90
C ASP A 317 -43.02 -88.56 -25.30
N LYS A 318 -43.72 -88.32 -24.20
CA LYS A 318 -44.68 -89.28 -23.61
C LYS A 318 -45.80 -89.63 -24.59
N MET A 319 -46.38 -88.63 -25.27
CA MET A 319 -47.39 -88.86 -26.31
C MET A 319 -46.82 -89.71 -27.46
N ARG A 320 -45.61 -89.40 -27.95
CA ARG A 320 -44.93 -90.17 -29.01
C ARG A 320 -44.71 -91.63 -28.59
N ILE A 321 -44.22 -91.87 -27.37
CA ILE A 321 -44.03 -93.22 -26.83
C ILE A 321 -45.36 -93.98 -26.78
N ASN A 322 -46.44 -93.33 -26.36
CA ASN A 322 -47.77 -93.94 -26.34
C ASN A 322 -48.25 -94.29 -27.76
N SER A 323 -48.10 -93.40 -28.74
CA SER A 323 -48.40 -93.71 -30.15
C SER A 323 -47.60 -94.90 -30.66
N TYR A 324 -46.30 -94.99 -30.35
CA TYR A 324 -45.48 -96.14 -30.72
C TYR A 324 -45.98 -97.45 -30.06
N ARG A 325 -46.40 -97.39 -28.79
CA ARG A 325 -46.99 -98.53 -28.10
C ARG A 325 -48.31 -98.95 -28.72
N GLU A 326 -49.18 -98.03 -29.09
CA GLU A 326 -50.46 -98.35 -29.76
C GLU A 326 -50.23 -99.04 -31.10
N VAL A 327 -49.27 -98.55 -31.90
CA VAL A 327 -48.86 -99.23 -33.14
C VAL A 327 -48.35 -100.63 -32.85
N ALA A 328 -47.48 -100.81 -31.85
CA ALA A 328 -46.97 -102.13 -31.46
C ALA A 328 -48.07 -103.08 -30.97
N VAL A 329 -49.02 -102.59 -30.17
CA VAL A 329 -50.19 -103.35 -29.69
C VAL A 329 -51.11 -103.72 -30.85
N THR A 330 -51.34 -102.81 -31.79
CA THR A 330 -52.17 -103.05 -32.97
C THR A 330 -51.52 -104.09 -33.88
N TYR A 331 -50.21 -103.99 -34.10
CA TYR A 331 -49.42 -105.00 -34.79
C TYR A 331 -49.52 -106.37 -34.11
N ALA A 332 -49.35 -106.43 -32.77
CA ALA A 332 -49.47 -107.67 -31.99
C ALA A 332 -50.88 -108.29 -32.07
N LYS A 333 -51.94 -107.46 -32.00
CA LYS A 333 -53.34 -107.91 -32.15
C LYS A 333 -53.64 -108.49 -33.54
N ASN A 334 -52.97 -107.97 -34.57
CA ASN A 334 -53.13 -108.40 -35.95
C ASN A 334 -52.19 -109.55 -36.36
N GLN A 335 -51.40 -110.10 -35.41
CA GLN A 335 -50.67 -111.33 -35.69
C GLN A 335 -51.63 -112.53 -35.80
N PRO A 336 -51.40 -113.45 -36.75
CA PRO A 336 -52.22 -114.65 -36.88
C PRO A 336 -52.13 -115.48 -35.60
N LYS A 337 -53.27 -115.75 -34.96
CA LYS A 337 -53.35 -116.65 -33.81
C LYS A 337 -52.99 -118.06 -34.27
N GLN A 338 -51.79 -118.55 -33.96
CA GLN A 338 -51.53 -119.98 -33.99
C GLN A 338 -52.30 -120.63 -32.84
N ILE A 339 -53.39 -121.32 -33.16
CA ILE A 339 -54.06 -122.22 -32.22
C ILE A 339 -53.22 -123.50 -32.18
N THR A 340 -52.31 -123.60 -31.21
CA THR A 340 -51.68 -124.89 -30.91
C THR A 340 -52.66 -125.69 -30.05
N THR A 341 -53.49 -126.51 -30.69
CA THR A 341 -54.22 -127.59 -29.99
C THR A 341 -53.20 -128.61 -29.49
N ASN A 342 -52.91 -128.59 -28.19
CA ASN A 342 -52.23 -129.71 -27.52
C ASN A 342 -53.18 -130.92 -27.50
N ARG A 343 -53.02 -131.82 -28.49
CA ARG A 343 -53.64 -133.15 -28.48
C ARG A 343 -52.86 -134.02 -27.49
N PHE A 344 -53.44 -134.27 -26.32
CA PHE A 344 -53.02 -135.39 -25.47
C PHE A 344 -53.33 -136.69 -26.21
N ILE A 345 -52.29 -137.40 -26.67
CA ILE A 345 -52.37 -138.79 -27.12
C ILE A 345 -51.78 -139.65 -26.01
N PHE A 346 -52.65 -140.42 -25.36
CA PHE A 346 -52.28 -141.60 -24.60
C PHE A 346 -51.83 -142.69 -25.58
N LEU A 347 -50.60 -143.20 -25.43
CA LEU A 347 -50.21 -144.51 -25.94
C LEU A 347 -49.47 -145.27 -24.84
N ARG A 348 -49.93 -146.51 -24.63
CA ARG A 348 -49.30 -147.59 -23.86
C ARG A 348 -47.99 -148.02 -24.48
#